data_AF-A0A9D3B5I6-F1
#
_entry.id   AF-A0A9D3B5I6-F1
#
_cell.length_a   1.000
_cell.length_b   1.000
_cell.length_c   1.000
_cell.angle_alpha   90.00
_cell.angle_beta   90.00
_cell.angle_gamma   90.00
#
_symmetry.space_group_name_H-M   'P 1'
#
loop_
_entity.id
_entity.type
_entity.pdbx_description
1 polymer ?
#
loop_
_entity_poly.entity_id
_entity_poly.type
_entity_poly.pdbx_seq_one_letter_code
_entity_poly.pdbx_strand_id
1 'polypeptide(L)'
;MNNIWLGSIFIKNEGGYEILIRSLMHYKKRLRNIASTPELQDAPMFRQVVEQEAMKTYPHIDVLIKKIKQSLTSNEKLYDLKQDISLLEKSLNSYFSDLQKSTKDNNEYYSNLVAEVDSSEELNKVKNALDKIKEFE
;
A
#
# COMPACT_ATOMS: atom_id res chain seq x y z
N MET A 1 -14.09 -14.84 21.81
CA MET A 1 -13.70 -15.52 20.55
C MET A 1 -12.54 -14.72 19.98
N ASN A 2 -11.38 -15.35 19.78
CA ASN A 2 -10.24 -14.66 19.17
C ASN A 2 -10.49 -14.65 17.67
N ASN A 3 -10.90 -13.51 17.10
CA ASN A 3 -11.12 -13.41 15.67
C ASN A 3 -9.83 -13.76 14.93
N ILE A 4 -9.84 -14.84 14.16
CA ILE A 4 -8.69 -15.31 13.40
C ILE A 4 -8.57 -14.40 12.18
N TRP A 5 -7.42 -13.75 12.03
CA TRP A 5 -7.19 -12.90 10.87
C TRP A 5 -6.86 -13.77 9.66
N LEU A 6 -7.82 -13.96 8.75
CA LEU A 6 -7.66 -14.76 7.55
C LEU A 6 -6.67 -14.13 6.56
N GLY A 7 -6.48 -12.80 6.63
CA GLY A 7 -5.44 -12.10 5.87
C GLY A 7 -4.02 -12.63 6.13
N SER A 8 -3.77 -13.27 7.27
CA SER A 8 -2.49 -13.94 7.53
C SER A 8 -2.21 -15.09 6.55
N ILE A 9 -3.23 -15.85 6.17
CA ILE A 9 -3.13 -16.95 5.20
C ILE A 9 -2.81 -16.38 3.82
N PHE A 10 -3.55 -15.34 3.40
CA PHE A 10 -3.28 -14.65 2.14
C PHE A 10 -1.83 -14.17 2.04
N ILE A 11 -1.32 -13.52 3.09
CA ILE A 11 0.03 -12.97 3.11
C ILE A 11 1.09 -14.06 2.90
N LYS A 12 0.97 -15.18 3.62
CA LYS A 12 2.03 -16.21 3.69
C LYS A 12 1.83 -17.33 2.67
N ASN A 13 0.63 -17.88 2.56
CA ASN A 13 0.35 -19.09 1.81
C ASN A 13 -0.03 -18.80 0.35
N GLU A 14 -0.68 -17.66 0.08
CA GLU A 14 -1.09 -17.26 -1.27
C GLU A 14 -0.08 -16.32 -1.95
N GLY A 15 1.04 -16.02 -1.31
CA GLY A 15 2.04 -15.10 -1.83
C GLY A 15 1.65 -13.62 -1.74
N GLY A 16 0.60 -13.29 -0.98
CA GLY A 16 0.08 -11.92 -0.84
C GLY A 16 1.10 -10.90 -0.31
N TYR A 17 2.17 -11.35 0.34
CA TYR A 17 3.27 -10.48 0.78
C TYR A 17 3.90 -9.68 -0.37
N GLU A 18 3.94 -10.21 -1.60
CA GLU A 18 4.58 -9.54 -2.74
C GLU A 18 3.85 -8.25 -3.11
N ILE A 19 2.52 -8.32 -3.23
CA ILE A 19 1.71 -7.16 -3.58
C ILE A 19 1.71 -6.14 -2.43
N LEU A 20 1.71 -6.58 -1.17
CA LEU A 20 1.84 -5.68 -0.02
C LEU A 20 3.17 -4.92 -0.04
N ILE A 21 4.29 -5.62 -0.25
CA ILE A 21 5.61 -4.97 -0.33
C ILE A 21 5.67 -4.00 -1.50
N ARG A 22 5.12 -4.37 -2.66
CA ARG A 22 5.10 -3.49 -3.84
C ARG A 22 4.25 -2.23 -3.59
N SER A 23 3.06 -2.38 -3.03
CA SER A 23 2.21 -1.25 -2.62
C SER A 23 2.90 -0.34 -1.62
N LEU A 24 3.63 -0.90 -0.64
CA LEU A 24 4.41 -0.13 0.31
C LEU A 24 5.57 0.62 -0.36
N MET A 25 6.30 -0.02 -1.27
CA MET A 25 7.37 0.63 -2.03
C MET A 25 6.83 1.77 -2.90
N HIS A 26 5.71 1.55 -3.58
CA HIS A 26 5.00 2.58 -4.34
C HIS A 26 4.56 3.74 -3.44
N TYR A 27 3.92 3.43 -2.32
CA TYR A 27 3.47 4.43 -1.36
C TYR A 27 4.65 5.21 -0.77
N LYS A 28 5.80 4.57 -0.52
CA LYS A 28 7.03 5.26 -0.13
C LYS A 28 7.52 6.25 -1.19
N LYS A 29 7.52 5.85 -2.47
CA LYS A 29 7.84 6.76 -3.59
C LYS A 29 6.88 7.96 -3.61
N ARG A 30 5.57 7.72 -3.42
CA ARG A 30 4.53 8.76 -3.30
C ARG A 30 4.78 9.73 -2.14
N LEU A 31 5.02 9.23 -0.93
CA LEU A 31 5.27 10.05 0.25
C LEU A 31 6.51 10.95 0.07
N ARG A 32 7.56 10.45 -0.57
CA ARG A 32 8.78 11.24 -0.89
C ARG A 32 8.48 12.42 -1.80
N ASN A 33 7.59 12.23 -2.76
CA ASN A 33 7.29 13.17 -3.83
C ASN A 33 5.90 13.82 -3.65
N ILE A 34 5.38 13.83 -2.42
CA ILE A 34 3.99 14.25 -2.18
C ILE A 34 3.76 15.73 -2.55
N ALA A 35 4.78 16.57 -2.39
CA ALA A 35 4.74 17.99 -2.73
C ALA A 35 4.54 18.27 -4.23
N SER A 36 4.97 17.34 -5.09
CA SER A 36 4.87 17.45 -6.55
C SER A 36 3.63 16.77 -7.13
N THR A 37 2.74 16.23 -6.28
CA THR A 37 1.57 15.52 -6.78
C THR A 37 0.51 16.48 -7.32
N PRO A 38 -0.19 16.14 -8.43
CA PRO A 38 -1.24 16.99 -9.00
C PRO A 38 -2.30 17.42 -7.98
N GLU A 39 -2.76 16.51 -7.12
CA GLU A 39 -3.82 16.75 -6.14
C GLU A 39 -3.47 17.87 -5.14
N LEU A 40 -2.18 18.06 -4.84
CA LEU A 40 -1.72 19.08 -3.89
C LEU A 40 -1.43 20.43 -4.58
N GLN A 41 -1.39 20.45 -5.92
CA GLN A 41 -1.40 21.70 -6.68
C GLN A 41 -2.80 22.31 -6.68
N ASP A 42 -3.84 21.48 -6.76
CA ASP A 42 -5.24 21.91 -6.74
C ASP A 42 -5.75 22.26 -5.34
N ALA A 43 -5.04 21.82 -4.28
CA ALA A 43 -5.44 22.02 -2.89
C ALA A 43 -4.29 22.57 -2.00
N PRO A 44 -3.70 23.74 -2.35
CA PRO A 44 -2.49 24.26 -1.70
C PRO A 44 -2.65 24.54 -0.20
N MET A 45 -3.89 24.81 0.25
CA MET A 45 -4.23 25.05 1.65
C MET A 45 -3.94 23.85 2.57
N PHE A 46 -3.87 22.62 2.03
CA PHE A 46 -3.56 21.41 2.80
C PHE A 46 -2.09 20.98 2.69
N ARG A 47 -1.27 21.68 1.89
CA ARG A 47 0.11 21.28 1.56
C ARG A 47 0.94 20.97 2.80
N GLN A 48 0.98 21.90 3.75
CA GLN A 48 1.80 21.74 4.95
C GLN A 48 1.38 20.51 5.78
N VAL A 49 0.08 20.29 5.96
CA VAL A 49 -0.44 19.16 6.75
C VAL A 49 -0.13 17.84 6.06
N VAL A 50 -0.31 17.77 4.74
CA VAL A 50 -0.03 16.57 3.93
C VAL A 50 1.46 16.23 3.93
N GLU A 51 2.34 17.22 3.76
CA GLU A 51 3.79 17.02 3.79
C GLU A 51 4.28 16.57 5.17
N GLN A 52 3.77 17.17 6.25
CA GLN A 52 4.10 16.74 7.61
C GLN A 52 3.68 15.30 7.89
N GLU A 53 2.47 14.91 7.48
CA GLU A 53 2.00 13.54 7.64
C GLU A 53 2.83 12.56 6.80
N ALA A 54 3.25 12.96 5.60
CA ALA A 54 4.12 12.16 4.77
C ALA A 54 5.50 11.93 5.40
N MET A 55 6.11 12.97 5.97
CA MET A 55 7.39 12.86 6.67
C MET A 55 7.32 11.90 7.87
N LYS A 56 6.21 11.92 8.62
CA LYS A 56 5.98 11.00 9.74
C LYS A 56 5.81 9.56 9.26
N THR A 57 5.02 9.37 8.19
CA THR A 57 4.66 8.03 7.69
C THR A 57 5.84 7.34 6.98
N TYR A 58 6.67 8.11 6.26
CA TYR A 58 7.77 7.61 5.43
C TYR A 58 8.69 6.58 6.12
N PRO A 59 9.27 6.83 7.32
CA PRO A 59 10.14 5.86 7.98
C PRO A 59 9.42 4.59 8.42
N HIS A 60 8.11 4.64 8.68
CA HIS A 60 7.33 3.46 9.09
C HIS A 60 7.14 2.45 7.96
N ILE A 61 7.27 2.88 6.70
CA ILE A 61 7.15 1.99 5.55
C ILE A 61 8.28 0.94 5.55
N ASP A 62 9.52 1.34 5.83
CA ASP A 62 10.65 0.41 5.88
C ASP A 62 10.52 -0.58 7.05
N VAL A 63 10.01 -0.11 8.19
CA VAL A 63 9.73 -0.95 9.36
C VAL A 63 8.69 -2.01 8.99
N LEU A 64 7.60 -1.61 8.31
CA LEU A 64 6.53 -2.52 7.93
C LEU A 64 6.98 -3.53 6.87
N ILE A 65 7.74 -3.12 5.85
CA ILE A 65 8.34 -4.05 4.88
C ILE A 65 9.21 -5.09 5.59
N LYS A 66 10.03 -4.66 6.57
CA LYS A 66 10.84 -5.57 7.37
C LYS A 66 9.98 -6.54 8.19
N LYS A 67 8.92 -6.06 8.83
CA LYS A 67 7.97 -6.90 9.58
C LYS A 67 7.34 -7.96 8.67
N ILE A 68 6.88 -7.59 7.47
CA ILE A 68 6.31 -8.54 6.48
C ILE A 68 7.34 -9.62 6.12
N LYS A 69 8.58 -9.26 5.83
CA LYS A 69 9.62 -10.25 5.51
C LYS A 69 9.90 -11.20 6.68
N GLN A 70 9.86 -10.69 7.91
CA GLN A 70 10.06 -11.49 9.12
C GLN A 70 8.87 -12.40 9.46
N SER A 71 7.65 -12.04 9.06
CA SER A 71 6.47 -12.89 9.31
C SER A 71 6.41 -14.11 8.40
N LEU A 72 7.06 -14.08 7.23
CA LEU A 72 7.17 -15.25 6.35
C LEU A 72 7.86 -16.43 7.06
N THR A 73 8.80 -16.14 7.97
CA THR A 73 9.56 -17.16 8.71
C THR A 73 9.01 -17.46 10.10
N SER A 74 7.97 -16.75 10.59
CA SER A 74 7.37 -16.97 11.91
C SER A 74 5.89 -16.64 11.95
N ASN A 75 5.07 -17.63 12.34
CA ASN A 75 3.61 -17.45 12.46
C ASN A 75 3.23 -16.47 13.58
N GLU A 76 4.02 -16.38 14.66
CA GLU A 76 3.77 -15.40 15.74
C GLU A 76 3.86 -13.97 15.19
N LYS A 77 4.94 -13.66 14.46
CA LYS A 77 5.15 -12.35 13.82
C LYS A 77 4.14 -12.02 12.73
N LEU A 78 3.47 -13.03 12.17
CA LEU A 78 2.42 -12.84 11.18
C LEU A 78 1.16 -12.24 11.80
N TYR A 79 0.82 -12.61 13.04
CA TYR A 79 -0.32 -12.02 13.73
C TYR A 79 -0.05 -10.58 14.19
N ASP A 80 1.20 -10.21 14.46
CA ASP A 80 1.57 -8.83 14.83
C ASP A 80 1.25 -7.81 13.72
N LEU A 81 1.26 -8.24 12.45
CA LEU A 81 0.90 -7.38 11.31
C LEU A 81 -0.55 -6.90 11.36
N LYS A 82 -1.42 -7.52 12.17
CA LYS A 82 -2.79 -7.05 12.40
C LYS A 82 -2.82 -5.60 12.90
N GLN A 83 -1.81 -5.19 13.67
CA GLN A 83 -1.68 -3.82 14.19
C GLN A 83 -1.37 -2.80 13.07
N ASP A 84 -0.80 -3.28 11.96
CA ASP A 84 -0.37 -2.45 10.84
C ASP A 84 -1.39 -2.46 9.67
N ILE A 85 -2.56 -3.12 9.82
CA ILE A 85 -3.60 -3.21 8.76
C ILE A 85 -3.97 -1.85 8.20
N SER A 86 -4.15 -0.83 9.05
CA SER A 86 -4.50 0.52 8.58
C SER A 86 -3.44 1.10 7.63
N LEU A 87 -2.16 0.85 7.89
CA LEU A 87 -1.08 1.33 7.02
C LEU A 87 -0.97 0.49 5.75
N LEU A 88 -1.19 -0.83 5.83
CA LEU A 88 -1.28 -1.70 4.66
C LEU A 88 -2.42 -1.25 3.73
N GLU A 89 -3.61 -1.01 4.28
CA GLU A 89 -4.76 -0.50 3.54
C GLU A 89 -4.49 0.85 2.89
N LYS A 90 -3.86 1.80 3.61
CA LYS A 90 -3.48 3.10 3.02
C LYS A 90 -2.55 2.93 1.83
N SER A 91 -1.55 2.05 1.95
CA SER A 91 -0.59 1.79 0.85
C SER A 91 -1.26 1.15 -0.36
N LEU A 92 -2.14 0.17 -0.13
CA LEU A 92 -2.90 -0.50 -1.19
C LEU A 92 -3.87 0.45 -1.88
N ASN A 93 -4.63 1.25 -1.12
CA ASN A 93 -5.56 2.23 -1.68
C ASN A 93 -4.84 3.32 -2.49
N SER A 94 -3.68 3.80 -2.01
CA SER A 94 -2.86 4.73 -2.79
C SER A 94 -2.41 4.10 -4.11
N TYR A 95 -1.95 2.85 -4.08
CA TYR A 95 -1.49 2.17 -5.28
C TYR A 95 -2.65 1.91 -6.25
N PHE A 96 -3.78 1.43 -5.73
CA PHE A 96 -5.00 1.21 -6.49
C PHE A 96 -5.47 2.48 -7.20
N SER A 97 -5.52 3.61 -6.50
CA SER A 97 -5.93 4.90 -7.07
C SER A 97 -5.01 5.33 -8.21
N ASP A 98 -3.68 5.22 -8.02
CA ASP A 98 -2.71 5.62 -9.04
C ASP A 98 -2.78 4.68 -10.27
N LEU A 99 -2.98 3.38 -10.08
CA LEU A 99 -3.22 2.41 -11.17
C LEU A 99 -4.52 2.72 -11.94
N GLN A 100 -5.60 3.09 -11.24
CA GLN A 100 -6.85 3.50 -11.88
C GLN A 100 -6.67 4.77 -12.73
N LYS A 101 -5.96 5.77 -12.22
CA LYS A 101 -5.71 7.02 -12.95
C LYS A 101 -4.79 6.81 -14.16
N SER A 102 -3.83 5.90 -14.05
CA SER A 102 -3.00 5.49 -15.19
C SER A 102 -3.83 4.79 -16.28
N THR A 103 -4.74 3.89 -15.91
CA THR A 103 -5.50 3.07 -16.88
C THR A 103 -6.73 3.77 -17.46
N LYS A 104 -7.47 4.54 -16.66
CA LYS A 104 -8.75 5.15 -17.08
C LYS A 104 -8.60 6.57 -17.60
N ASP A 105 -7.70 7.34 -17.00
CA ASP A 105 -7.60 8.77 -17.28
C ASP A 105 -6.44 9.08 -18.24
N ASN A 106 -5.65 8.06 -18.62
CA ASN A 106 -4.43 8.18 -19.45
C ASN A 106 -3.51 9.32 -18.97
N ASN A 107 -3.48 9.57 -17.66
CA ASN A 107 -2.75 10.67 -17.10
C ASN A 107 -1.25 10.34 -17.08
N GLU A 108 -0.44 11.20 -17.71
CA GLU A 108 1.00 10.98 -17.90
C GLU A 108 1.76 10.87 -16.57
N TYR A 109 1.39 11.67 -15.57
CA TYR A 109 2.02 11.63 -14.25
C TYR A 109 1.85 10.25 -13.59
N TYR A 110 0.63 9.73 -13.55
CA TYR A 110 0.36 8.42 -12.93
C TYR A 110 0.88 7.26 -13.76
N SER A 111 0.83 7.38 -15.10
CA SER A 111 1.38 6.36 -16.00
C SER A 111 2.89 6.21 -15.82
N ASN A 112 3.62 7.31 -15.68
CA ASN A 112 5.04 7.29 -15.34
C ASN A 112 5.30 6.69 -13.94
N LEU A 113 4.39 6.92 -13.00
CA LEU A 113 4.53 6.43 -11.63
C LEU A 113 4.37 4.90 -11.52
N VAL A 114 3.58 4.28 -12.40
CA VAL A 114 3.32 2.83 -12.42
C VAL A 114 3.86 2.11 -13.65
N ALA A 115 4.73 2.76 -14.44
CA ALA A 115 5.23 2.26 -15.72
C ALA A 115 5.94 0.88 -15.67
N GLU A 116 6.35 0.45 -14.47
CA GLU A 116 7.04 -0.81 -14.22
C GLU A 116 6.10 -2.04 -14.21
N VAL A 117 4.78 -1.87 -14.33
CA VAL A 117 3.79 -2.97 -14.24
C VAL A 117 2.72 -2.89 -15.34
N ASP A 118 2.10 -4.02 -15.66
CA ASP A 118 0.81 -4.01 -16.36
C ASP A 118 -0.27 -3.52 -15.39
N SER A 119 -0.70 -2.26 -15.58
CA SER A 119 -1.62 -1.62 -14.66
C SER A 119 -2.97 -2.33 -14.55
N SER A 120 -3.43 -3.07 -15.57
CA SER A 120 -4.72 -3.77 -15.54
C SER A 120 -4.64 -5.06 -14.72
N GLU A 121 -3.58 -5.85 -14.93
CA GLU A 121 -3.33 -7.05 -14.14
C GLU A 121 -3.07 -6.68 -12.66
N GLU A 122 -2.26 -5.66 -12.45
CA GLU A 122 -1.86 -5.23 -11.11
C GLU A 122 -3.06 -4.68 -10.31
N LEU A 123 -3.98 -3.97 -10.97
CA LEU A 123 -5.21 -3.47 -10.34
C LEU A 123 -6.03 -4.61 -9.72
N ASN A 124 -6.13 -5.75 -10.40
CA ASN A 124 -6.87 -6.91 -9.90
C ASN A 124 -6.17 -7.52 -8.68
N LYS A 125 -4.84 -7.60 -8.68
CA LYS A 125 -4.04 -8.09 -7.53
C LYS A 125 -4.22 -7.18 -6.31
N VAL A 126 -4.15 -5.87 -6.50
CA VAL A 126 -4.35 -4.89 -5.42
C VAL A 126 -5.77 -4.96 -4.87
N LYS A 127 -6.78 -5.10 -5.73
CA LYS A 127 -8.18 -5.27 -5.30
C LYS A 127 -8.36 -6.50 -4.43
N ASN A 128 -7.85 -7.65 -4.88
CA ASN A 128 -7.90 -8.89 -4.10
C ASN A 128 -7.18 -8.74 -2.75
N ALA A 129 -6.02 -8.08 -2.73
CA ALA A 129 -5.28 -7.82 -1.50
C ALA A 129 -6.07 -6.94 -0.51
N LEU A 130 -6.76 -5.89 -0.99
CA LEU A 130 -7.61 -5.03 -0.15
C LEU A 130 -8.74 -5.79 0.53
N ASP A 131 -9.37 -6.72 -0.20
CA ASP A 131 -10.43 -7.57 0.33
C ASP A 131 -9.84 -8.52 1.38
N LYS A 132 -8.75 -9.22 1.05
CA LYS A 132 -8.14 -10.26 1.89
C LYS A 132 -7.56 -9.77 3.20
N ILE A 133 -6.92 -8.60 3.24
CA ILE A 133 -6.32 -8.10 4.49
C ILE A 133 -7.37 -7.67 5.53
N LYS A 134 -8.64 -7.55 5.14
CA LYS A 134 -9.76 -7.20 6.03
C LYS A 134 -10.56 -8.40 6.52
N GLU A 135 -10.29 -9.60 6.01
CA GLU A 135 -11.05 -10.79 6.35
C GLU A 135 -10.69 -11.31 7.76
N PHE A 136 -11.72 -11.50 8.59
CA PHE A 136 -11.64 -12.09 9.92
C PHE A 136 -12.71 -13.19 10.04
N GLU A 137 -12.35 -14.29 10.72
CA GLU A 137 -13.25 -15.36 11.17
C GLU A 137 -13.61 -15.18 12.65
#